data_AF-A0A3A4UPI3-F1
#
_entry.id   AF-A0A3A4UPI3-F1
#
_cell.length_a   1.000
_cell.length_b   1.000
_cell.length_c   1.000
_cell.angle_alpha   90.00
_cell.angle_beta   90.00
_cell.angle_gamma   90.00
#
_symmetry.space_group_name_H-M   'P 1'
#
loop_
_entity.id
_entity.type
_entity.pdbx_description
1 polymer ?
#
loop_
_entity_poly.entity_id
_entity_poly.type
_entity_poly.pdbx_seq_one_letter_code
_entity_poly.pdbx_strand_id
1 'polypeptide(L)'
;MDALKLQKINQLASELRKHNFAASSEDAYKQAEGVYDESEGAVVTIREEEPAVRTVHMQQTDDLTSRKIELLIEMHNKKYEEEFSVLRNAINQLIGELNSVKAQVAARALDETPRHKEKQAELKPEVKEDHPRQGKFQPSDVDIQKMFYFGSKR
;
A
#
# COMPACT_ATOMS: atom_id res chain seq x y z
N MET A 1 30.46 13.19 25.68
CA MET A 1 29.32 12.70 24.89
C MET A 1 29.74 12.64 23.44
N ASP A 2 29.82 11.45 22.87
CA ASP A 2 30.19 11.27 21.46
C ASP A 2 29.10 11.80 20.54
N ALA A 3 29.49 12.55 19.51
CA ALA A 3 28.56 13.16 18.56
C ALA A 3 27.63 12.13 17.90
N LEU A 4 28.13 10.90 17.66
CA LEU A 4 27.37 9.80 17.09
C LEU A 4 26.32 9.24 18.07
N LYS A 5 26.66 9.16 19.36
CA LYS A 5 25.74 8.69 20.41
C LYS A 5 24.57 9.66 20.56
N LEU A 6 24.85 10.96 20.60
CA LEU A 6 23.82 12.00 20.64
C LEU A 6 22.90 11.98 19.42
N GLN A 7 23.45 11.76 18.22
CA GLN A 7 22.63 11.65 17.00
C GLN A 7 21.66 10.48 17.07
N LYS A 8 22.11 9.32 17.58
CA LYS A 8 21.27 8.13 17.74
C LYS A 8 20.20 8.30 18.81
N ILE A 9 20.55 8.92 19.95
CA ILE A 9 19.59 9.26 21.00
C ILE A 9 18.50 10.20 20.44
N ASN A 10 18.88 11.20 19.64
CA ASN A 10 17.92 12.11 19.02
C ASN A 10 17.01 11.43 17.98
N GLN A 11 17.53 10.47 17.23
CA GLN A 11 16.73 9.66 16.30
C GLN A 11 15.72 8.81 17.07
N LEU A 12 16.19 8.07 18.09
CA LEU A 12 15.33 7.23 18.91
C LEU A 12 14.27 8.03 19.66
N ALA A 13 14.63 9.16 20.26
CA ALA A 13 13.68 10.06 20.92
C ALA A 13 12.61 10.58 19.93
N SER A 14 13.01 10.87 18.68
CA SER A 14 12.06 11.27 17.63
C SER A 14 11.10 10.14 17.26
N GLU A 15 11.57 8.90 17.22
CA GLU A 15 10.73 7.72 16.97
C GLU A 15 9.78 7.42 18.14
N LEU A 16 10.26 7.49 19.38
CA LEU A 16 9.44 7.34 20.58
C LEU A 16 8.28 8.34 20.60
N ARG A 17 8.53 9.59 20.18
CA ARG A 17 7.48 10.60 20.05
C ARG A 17 6.52 10.31 18.90
N LYS A 18 7.00 9.84 17.75
CA LYS A 18 6.15 9.48 16.60
C LYS A 18 5.17 8.35 16.93
N HIS A 19 5.59 7.40 17.77
CA HIS A 19 4.79 6.25 18.16
C HIS A 19 4.03 6.44 19.48
N ASN A 20 4.00 7.66 20.04
CA ASN A 20 3.33 8.00 21.30
C ASN A 20 3.82 7.17 22.51
N PHE A 21 5.07 6.70 22.51
CA PHE A 21 5.68 6.02 23.66
C PHE A 21 6.08 7.00 24.77
N ALA A 22 6.34 8.26 24.43
CA ALA A 22 6.64 9.33 25.38
C ALA A 22 5.69 10.51 25.22
N ALA A 23 5.29 11.11 26.34
CA ALA A 23 4.32 12.21 26.36
C ALA A 23 4.95 13.55 25.97
N SER A 24 6.25 13.71 26.18
CA SER A 24 6.99 14.94 25.86
C SER A 24 8.32 14.63 25.19
N SER A 25 8.87 15.61 24.46
CA SER A 25 10.18 15.45 23.82
C SER A 25 11.30 15.23 24.84
N GLU A 26 11.16 15.77 26.05
CA GLU A 26 12.15 15.59 27.13
C GLU A 26 12.07 14.17 27.73
N ASP A 27 10.88 13.63 27.89
CA ASP A 27 10.65 12.25 28.35
C ASP A 27 11.19 11.23 27.33
N ALA A 28 10.93 11.46 26.04
CA ALA A 28 11.47 10.64 24.96
C ALA A 28 13.01 10.64 24.93
N TYR A 29 13.63 11.79 25.21
CA TYR A 29 15.09 11.90 25.26
C TYR A 29 15.67 11.12 26.43
N LYS A 30 15.09 11.22 27.64
CA LYS A 30 15.55 10.47 28.83
C LYS A 30 15.41 8.96 28.63
N GLN A 31 14.32 8.50 28.02
CA GLN A 31 14.12 7.09 27.69
C GLN A 31 15.16 6.61 26.65
N ALA A 32 15.43 7.42 25.62
CA ALA A 32 16.45 7.09 24.62
C ALA A 32 17.88 7.10 25.20
N GLU A 33 18.19 8.03 26.11
CA GLU A 33 19.47 8.12 26.81
C GLU A 33 19.71 6.88 27.70
N GLY A 34 18.70 6.45 28.46
CA GLY A 34 18.78 5.24 29.29
C GLY A 34 19.11 3.97 28.50
N VAL A 35 18.55 3.81 27.30
CA VAL A 35 18.84 2.66 26.41
C VAL A 35 20.30 2.65 25.96
N TYR A 36 20.89 3.82 25.69
CA TYR A 36 22.27 3.91 25.22
C TYR A 36 23.30 3.88 26.34
N ASP A 37 22.98 4.37 27.54
CA ASP A 37 23.86 4.29 28.70
C ASP A 37 23.94 2.87 29.29
N GLU A 38 22.85 2.10 29.24
CA GLU A 38 22.88 0.66 29.58
C GLU A 38 23.67 -0.16 28.54
N SER A 39 23.72 0.30 27.28
CA SER A 39 24.39 -0.43 26.19
C SER A 39 25.92 -0.37 26.22
N GLU A 40 26.53 0.61 26.89
CA GLU A 40 28.00 0.70 27.03
C GLU A 40 28.59 -0.25 28.08
N GLY A 41 27.75 -0.83 28.95
CA GLY A 41 28.14 -1.86 29.92
C GLY A 41 28.07 -3.30 29.42
N ALA A 42 27.50 -3.54 28.24
CA ALA A 42 27.23 -4.89 27.74
C ALA A 42 27.82 -5.09 26.34
N VAL A 43 29.14 -5.31 26.29
CA VAL A 43 29.79 -5.93 25.13
C VAL A 43 29.27 -7.37 25.02
N VAL A 44 28.17 -7.54 24.29
CA VAL A 44 27.69 -8.86 23.86
C VAL A 44 28.56 -9.28 22.68
N THR A 45 29.63 -10.01 22.99
CA THR A 45 30.33 -10.85 22.03
C THR A 45 29.34 -11.88 21.50
N ILE A 46 28.89 -11.73 20.25
CA ILE A 46 28.02 -12.69 19.59
C ILE A 46 28.88 -13.93 19.28
N ARG A 47 28.71 -14.98 20.09
CA ARG A 47 29.15 -16.34 19.77
C ARG A 47 27.88 -17.14 19.48
N GLU A 48 27.77 -17.63 18.25
CA GLU A 48 26.69 -18.52 17.81
C GLU A 48 26.77 -19.83 18.61
N GLU A 49 25.80 -20.09 19.49
CA GLU A 49 25.38 -21.43 19.95
C GLU A 49 24.13 -21.31 20.86
N GLU A 50 23.01 -21.87 20.37
CA GLU A 50 21.79 -22.35 21.06
C GLU A 50 20.87 -21.38 21.85
N PRO A 51 19.53 -21.63 21.86
CA PRO A 51 18.53 -20.68 22.34
C PRO A 51 18.43 -20.72 23.88
N ALA A 52 19.36 -20.06 24.57
CA ALA A 52 19.22 -19.77 25.98
C ALA A 52 18.18 -18.65 26.15
N VAL A 53 17.01 -19.05 26.64
CA VAL A 53 15.96 -18.19 27.19
C VAL A 53 16.60 -17.14 28.10
N ARG A 54 16.69 -15.89 27.62
CA ARG A 54 17.08 -14.75 28.45
C ARG A 54 15.94 -14.49 29.43
N THR A 55 16.07 -15.04 30.63
CA THR A 55 15.26 -14.66 31.78
C THR A 55 15.54 -13.21 32.10
N VAL A 56 14.65 -12.35 31.61
CA VAL A 56 14.49 -10.98 32.07
C VAL A 56 14.37 -11.01 33.58
N HIS A 57 15.13 -10.15 34.25
CA HIS A 57 15.08 -9.93 35.68
C HIS A 57 13.62 -9.63 36.08
N MET A 58 12.89 -10.64 36.59
CA MET A 58 11.56 -10.44 37.14
C MET A 58 11.75 -9.68 38.45
N GLN A 59 11.61 -8.35 38.37
CA GLN A 59 11.03 -7.63 39.48
C GLN A 59 9.77 -8.40 39.88
N GLN A 60 9.67 -8.78 41.16
CA GLN A 60 8.48 -9.40 41.72
C GLN A 60 7.32 -8.42 41.51
N THR A 61 6.65 -8.55 40.37
CA THR A 61 5.38 -7.92 40.11
C THR A 61 4.44 -8.51 41.13
N ASP A 62 3.88 -7.64 41.97
CA ASP A 62 2.83 -7.96 42.94
C ASP A 62 1.86 -8.98 42.30
N ASP A 63 1.52 -10.10 42.95
CA ASP A 63 0.73 -11.20 42.34
C ASP A 63 -0.56 -10.70 41.65
N LEU A 64 -1.13 -9.62 42.20
CA LEU A 64 -2.27 -8.88 41.64
C LEU A 64 -1.97 -8.21 40.29
N THR A 65 -0.79 -7.63 40.12
CA THR A 65 -0.35 -7.03 38.86
C THR A 65 -0.09 -8.09 37.79
N SER A 66 0.53 -9.22 38.14
CA SER A 66 0.70 -10.37 37.24
C SER A 66 -0.65 -10.90 36.75
N ARG A 67 -1.60 -11.13 37.67
CA ARG A 67 -2.95 -11.60 37.33
C ARG A 67 -3.74 -10.60 36.49
N LYS A 68 -3.54 -9.29 36.71
CA LYS A 68 -4.15 -8.24 35.90
C LYS A 68 -3.57 -8.24 34.48
N ILE A 69 -2.27 -8.44 34.32
CA ILE A 69 -1.62 -8.53 33.01
C ILE A 69 -2.12 -9.78 32.27
N GLU A 70 -2.20 -10.93 32.94
CA GLU A 70 -2.76 -12.16 32.38
C GLU A 70 -4.21 -11.96 31.91
N LEU A 71 -5.06 -11.35 32.75
CA LEU A 71 -6.45 -11.05 32.39
C LEU A 71 -6.55 -10.11 31.18
N LEU A 72 -5.68 -9.09 31.09
CA LEU A 72 -5.65 -8.18 29.95
C LEU A 72 -5.23 -8.90 28.66
N ILE A 73 -4.25 -9.79 28.75
CA ILE A 73 -3.82 -10.63 27.63
C ILE A 73 -4.95 -11.56 27.20
N GLU A 74 -5.62 -12.22 28.14
CA GLU A 74 -6.76 -13.11 27.85
C GLU A 74 -7.91 -12.34 27.20
N MET A 75 -8.27 -11.17 27.73
CA MET A 75 -9.29 -10.30 27.14
C MET A 75 -8.93 -9.86 25.73
N HIS A 76 -7.67 -9.49 25.49
CA HIS A 76 -7.20 -9.10 24.17
C HIS A 76 -7.21 -10.28 23.20
N ASN A 77 -6.74 -11.45 23.62
CA ASN A 77 -6.78 -12.67 22.82
C ASN A 77 -8.21 -13.03 22.42
N LYS A 78 -9.14 -12.98 23.36
CA LYS A 78 -10.56 -13.20 23.08
C LYS A 78 -11.13 -12.19 22.08
N LYS A 79 -10.80 -10.91 22.25
CA LYS A 79 -11.20 -9.86 21.30
C LYS A 79 -10.65 -10.12 19.90
N TYR A 80 -9.38 -10.52 19.79
CA TYR A 80 -8.79 -10.89 18.51
C TYR A 80 -9.47 -12.10 17.89
N GLU A 81 -9.79 -13.14 18.67
CA GLU A 81 -10.55 -14.30 18.18
C GLU A 81 -11.93 -13.92 17.63
N GLU A 82 -12.64 -13.02 18.30
CA GLU A 82 -13.92 -12.47 17.84
C GLU A 82 -13.75 -11.68 16.52
N GLU A 83 -12.76 -10.79 16.45
CA GLU A 83 -12.44 -10.03 15.23
C GLU A 83 -12.06 -10.95 14.07
N PHE A 84 -11.25 -11.99 14.31
CA PHE A 84 -10.90 -12.99 13.32
C PHE A 84 -12.11 -13.81 12.87
N SER A 85 -13.04 -14.12 13.78
CA SER A 85 -14.29 -14.81 13.45
C SER A 85 -15.16 -13.97 12.50
N VAL A 86 -15.33 -12.68 12.79
CA VAL A 86 -16.05 -11.75 11.91
C VAL A 86 -15.38 -11.65 10.55
N LEU A 87 -14.04 -11.53 10.52
CA LEU A 87 -13.29 -11.45 9.27
C LEU A 87 -13.43 -12.74 8.44
N ARG A 88 -13.33 -13.92 9.07
CA ARG A 88 -13.55 -15.20 8.39
C ARG A 88 -14.95 -15.29 7.80
N ASN A 89 -15.96 -14.84 8.53
CA ASN A 89 -17.34 -14.83 8.04
C ASN A 89 -17.51 -13.88 6.84
N ALA A 90 -16.94 -12.68 6.89
CA ALA A 90 -16.96 -11.74 5.77
C ALA A 90 -16.23 -12.30 4.53
N ILE A 91 -15.08 -12.94 4.72
CA ILE A 91 -14.34 -13.61 3.63
C ILE A 91 -15.20 -14.73 3.01
N ASN A 92 -15.84 -15.56 3.83
CA ASN A 92 -16.70 -16.64 3.33
C ASN A 92 -17.92 -16.11 2.57
N GLN A 93 -18.51 -14.99 3.01
CA GLN A 93 -19.59 -14.31 2.30
C GLN A 93 -19.11 -13.78 0.94
N LEU A 94 -17.96 -13.09 0.90
CA LEU A 94 -17.37 -12.60 -0.35
C LEU A 94 -17.03 -13.74 -1.32
N ILE A 95 -16.52 -14.87 -0.82
CA ILE A 95 -16.28 -16.07 -1.65
C ILE A 95 -17.60 -16.57 -2.24
N GLY A 96 -18.67 -16.62 -1.45
CA GLY A 96 -20.01 -16.99 -1.92
C GLY A 96 -20.54 -16.05 -3.00
N GLU A 97 -20.43 -14.74 -2.79
CA GLU A 97 -20.83 -13.72 -3.76
C GLU A 97 -20.02 -13.83 -5.05
N LEU A 98 -18.69 -13.98 -4.96
CA LEU A 98 -17.81 -14.12 -6.10
C LEU A 98 -18.14 -15.38 -6.92
N ASN A 99 -18.43 -16.49 -6.26
CA ASN A 99 -18.90 -17.70 -6.93
C ASN A 99 -20.24 -17.49 -7.62
N SER A 100 -21.17 -16.76 -7.01
CA SER A 100 -22.47 -16.45 -7.61
C SER A 100 -22.34 -15.55 -8.84
N VAL A 101 -21.48 -14.51 -8.79
CA VAL A 101 -21.19 -13.62 -9.91
C VAL A 101 -20.51 -14.39 -11.02
N LYS A 102 -19.52 -15.24 -10.69
CA LYS A 102 -18.85 -16.11 -11.67
C LYS A 102 -19.85 -17.02 -12.37
N ALA A 103 -20.81 -17.60 -11.64
CA ALA A 103 -21.87 -18.42 -12.21
C ALA A 103 -22.81 -17.60 -13.11
N GLN A 104 -23.18 -16.38 -12.70
CA GLN A 104 -24.01 -15.49 -13.52
C GLN A 104 -23.31 -15.04 -14.80
N VAL A 105 -22.02 -14.72 -14.74
CA VAL A 105 -21.22 -14.37 -15.93
C VAL A 105 -21.08 -15.58 -16.85
N ALA A 106 -20.81 -16.76 -16.31
CA ALA A 106 -20.74 -17.99 -17.10
C ALA A 106 -22.08 -18.32 -17.78
N ALA A 107 -23.20 -18.14 -17.08
CA ALA A 107 -24.54 -18.33 -17.63
C ALA A 107 -24.85 -17.30 -18.73
N ARG A 108 -24.51 -16.02 -18.53
CA ARG A 108 -24.69 -14.96 -19.54
C ARG A 108 -23.79 -15.15 -20.76
N ALA A 109 -22.58 -15.70 -20.59
CA ALA A 109 -21.68 -16.04 -21.69
C ALA A 109 -22.20 -17.20 -22.54
N LEU A 110 -23.06 -18.07 -21.98
CA LEU A 110 -23.74 -19.14 -22.72
C LEU A 110 -25.02 -18.67 -23.43
N ASP A 111 -25.66 -17.60 -22.92
CA ASP A 111 -26.83 -16.95 -23.54
C ASP A 111 -26.47 -15.98 -24.68
N GLU A 112 -25.18 -15.76 -24.97
CA GLU A 112 -24.74 -15.28 -26.28
C GLU A 112 -24.96 -16.39 -27.34
N THR A 113 -26.22 -16.57 -27.69
CA THR A 113 -26.61 -17.04 -29.03
C THR A 113 -25.70 -16.40 -30.08
N PRO A 114 -25.25 -17.15 -31.10
CA PRO A 114 -24.36 -16.59 -32.11
C PRO A 114 -25.14 -15.46 -32.79
N ARG A 115 -24.80 -14.21 -32.46
CA ARG A 115 -25.28 -13.05 -33.21
C ARG A 115 -24.96 -13.38 -34.65
N HIS A 116 -26.02 -13.54 -35.45
CA HIS A 116 -25.92 -13.71 -36.88
C HIS A 116 -24.88 -12.71 -37.36
N LYS A 117 -23.74 -13.20 -37.86
CA LYS A 117 -22.84 -12.36 -38.66
C LYS A 117 -23.64 -12.04 -39.91
N GLU A 118 -24.50 -11.03 -39.83
CA GLU A 118 -24.99 -10.36 -41.01
C GLU A 118 -23.73 -9.99 -41.79
N LYS A 119 -23.56 -10.61 -42.95
CA LYS A 119 -22.50 -10.26 -43.87
C LYS A 119 -22.70 -8.77 -44.15
N GLN A 120 -21.87 -7.95 -43.51
CA GLN A 120 -21.83 -6.53 -43.73
C GLN A 120 -21.63 -6.37 -45.24
N ALA A 121 -22.66 -5.85 -45.91
CA ALA A 121 -22.59 -5.61 -47.35
C ALA A 121 -21.35 -4.74 -47.60
N GLU A 122 -20.48 -5.18 -48.50
CA GLU A 122 -19.31 -4.41 -48.91
C GLU A 122 -19.77 -2.99 -49.26
N LEU A 123 -19.28 -2.01 -48.51
CA LEU A 123 -19.53 -0.60 -48.80
C LEU A 123 -19.02 -0.35 -50.21
N LYS A 124 -19.95 -0.15 -51.15
CA LYS A 124 -19.63 0.36 -52.47
C LYS A 124 -18.86 1.67 -52.27
N PRO A 125 -17.71 1.88 -52.94
CA PRO A 125 -17.04 3.17 -52.89
C PRO A 125 -17.99 4.19 -53.53
N GLU A 126 -18.67 4.98 -52.69
CA GLU A 126 -19.41 6.14 -53.16
C GLU A 126 -18.40 7.07 -53.82
N VAL A 127 -18.61 7.34 -55.11
CA VAL A 127 -17.87 8.35 -55.86
C VAL A 127 -18.20 9.68 -55.20
N LYS A 128 -17.31 10.15 -54.33
CA LYS A 128 -17.46 11.44 -53.66
C LYS A 128 -17.57 12.52 -54.73
N GLU A 129 -18.71 13.20 -54.77
CA GLU A 129 -18.88 14.37 -55.62
C GLU A 129 -17.87 15.45 -55.19
N ASP A 130 -17.26 16.11 -56.18
CA ASP A 130 -16.23 17.13 -55.97
C ASP A 130 -16.83 18.35 -55.23
N HIS A 131 -16.80 18.32 -53.89
CA HIS A 131 -17.18 19.48 -53.07
C HIS A 131 -16.08 20.55 -53.19
N PRO A 132 -16.39 21.86 -53.24
CA PRO A 132 -15.37 22.93 -53.30
C PRO A 132 -14.37 22.97 -52.13
N ARG A 133 -14.61 22.20 -51.06
CA ARG A 133 -13.70 22.02 -49.92
C ARG A 133 -12.85 20.75 -50.02
N GLN A 134 -13.19 19.86 -50.93
CA GLN A 134 -12.54 18.58 -51.23
C GLN A 134 -12.22 18.54 -52.74
N GLY A 135 -11.55 19.58 -53.23
CA GLY A 135 -10.99 19.57 -54.58
C GLY A 135 -9.81 18.60 -54.68
N LYS A 136 -9.43 18.23 -55.91
CA LYS A 136 -8.29 17.37 -56.22
C LYS A 136 -6.94 18.10 -56.07
N PHE A 137 -6.71 18.74 -54.92
CA PHE A 137 -5.45 19.41 -54.63
C PHE A 137 -4.33 18.39 -54.51
N GLN A 138 -3.27 18.58 -55.30
CA GLN A 138 -2.05 17.81 -55.18
C GLN A 138 -1.15 18.42 -54.11
N PRO A 139 -0.30 17.63 -53.43
CA PRO A 139 0.68 18.16 -52.49
C PRO A 139 1.60 19.24 -53.09
N SER A 140 1.80 19.24 -54.41
CA SER A 140 2.54 20.27 -55.15
C SER A 140 1.81 21.61 -55.27
N ASP A 141 0.48 21.62 -55.10
CA ASP A 141 -0.34 22.83 -55.21
C ASP A 141 -0.26 23.69 -53.95
N VAL A 142 0.24 23.12 -52.85
CA VAL A 142 0.44 23.79 -51.57
C VAL A 142 1.90 24.14 -51.39
N ASP A 143 2.26 25.40 -51.68
CA ASP A 143 3.61 25.90 -51.45
C ASP A 143 3.79 26.23 -49.96
N ILE A 144 4.53 25.36 -49.28
CA ILE A 144 4.84 25.47 -47.85
C ILE A 144 5.57 26.80 -47.55
N GLN A 145 6.37 27.34 -48.48
CA GLN A 145 7.10 28.60 -48.25
C GLN A 145 6.14 29.78 -48.05
N LYS A 146 4.97 29.75 -48.70
CA LYS A 146 3.93 30.79 -48.53
C LYS A 146 3.17 30.67 -47.20
N MET A 147 3.13 29.48 -46.61
CA MET A 147 2.47 29.25 -45.30
C MET A 147 3.29 29.82 -44.14
N PHE A 148 4.62 29.84 -44.25
CA PHE A 148 5.53 30.33 -43.20
C PHE A 148 5.90 31.82 -43.36
N TYR A 149 5.57 32.46 -44.48
CA TYR A 149 5.94 33.85 -44.77
C TYR A 149 5.13 34.92 -44.02
N PHE A 150 4.09 34.53 -43.28
CA PHE A 150 3.31 35.45 -42.44
C PHE A 150 3.83 35.58 -40.99
N GLY A 151 4.88 34.84 -40.61
CA GLY A 151 5.37 34.78 -39.24
C GLY A 151 6.61 35.62 -38.90
N SER A 152 7.23 36.30 -39.87
CA SER A 152 8.47 37.06 -39.64
C SER A 152 8.32 38.54 -39.98
N LYS A 153 7.43 39.23 -39.27
CA LYS A 153 7.55 40.69 -39.10
C LYS A 153 8.24 40.94 -37.75
N ARG A 154 9.31 41.73 -37.83
CA ARG A 154 10.22 42.16 -36.75
C ARG A 154 9.51 42.61 -35.48
#